data_AF-A0A117IFX9-F1
#
_entry.id   AF-A0A117IFX9-F1
#
_cell.length_a   1.000
_cell.length_b   1.000
_cell.length_c   1.000
_cell.angle_alpha   90.00
_cell.angle_beta   90.00
_cell.angle_gamma   90.00
#
_symmetry.space_group_name_H-M   'P 1'
#
loop_
_entity.id
_entity.type
_entity.pdbx_description
1 polymer ?
#
loop_
_entity_poly.entity_id
_entity_poly.type
_entity_poly.pdbx_seq_one_letter_code
_entity_poly.pdbx_strand_id
1 'polypeptide(L)'
;MVAYWKISHEEREKHEKLSAAARLLYYDAGAWAMQQVFDKRVPLPDQWFIPAAEVRKWGKKNAATTLVREGLWERTQRDGVQGFVFVQHCLAFGNTPEYLAQQRDLQRDAQRRKRGVVNHDKG
;
A
#
# COMPACT_ATOMS: atom_id res chain seq x y z
N MET A 1 11.07 -10.74 1.86
CA MET A 1 10.77 -9.67 0.87
C MET A 1 10.53 -8.43 1.67
N VAL A 2 11.20 -7.34 1.33
CA VAL A 2 10.89 -6.03 1.91
C VAL A 2 10.02 -5.31 0.88
N ALA A 3 8.74 -5.09 1.20
CA ALA A 3 7.85 -4.27 0.39
C ALA A 3 8.05 -2.81 0.81
N TYR A 4 8.42 -1.96 -0.14
CA TYR A 4 8.60 -0.52 0.06
C TYR A 4 7.54 0.21 -0.76
N TRP A 5 7.06 1.34 -0.23
CA TRP A 5 6.16 2.20 -0.98
C TRP A 5 6.93 2.91 -2.10
N LYS A 6 6.55 2.63 -3.35
CA LYS A 6 7.14 3.23 -4.55
C LYS A 6 6.39 4.49 -4.97
N ILE A 7 7.05 5.36 -5.73
CA ILE A 7 6.42 6.51 -6.39
C ILE A 7 6.56 6.31 -7.90
N SER A 8 5.44 6.44 -8.61
CA SER A 8 5.38 6.41 -10.07
C SER A 8 5.89 7.71 -10.67
N HIS A 9 6.15 7.71 -11.99
CA HIS A 9 6.53 8.94 -12.68
C HIS A 9 5.39 9.97 -12.64
N GLU A 10 4.14 9.54 -12.79
CA GLU A 10 2.97 10.42 -12.74
C GLU A 10 2.76 11.04 -11.34
N GLU A 11 3.12 10.30 -10.29
CA GLU A 11 3.07 10.79 -8.91
C GLU A 11 4.13 11.86 -8.63
N ARG A 12 5.30 11.82 -9.30
CA ARG A 12 6.38 12.80 -9.05
C ARG A 12 5.94 14.24 -9.26
N GLU A 13 5.28 14.53 -10.38
CA GLU A 13 4.84 15.89 -10.71
C GLU A 13 3.80 16.42 -9.71
N LYS A 14 2.89 15.54 -9.25
CA LYS A 14 1.93 15.89 -8.20
C LYS A 14 2.64 16.10 -6.86
N HIS A 15 3.64 15.27 -6.55
CA HIS A 15 4.42 15.36 -5.31
C HIS A 15 5.22 16.66 -5.19
N GLU A 16 5.71 17.22 -6.29
CA GLU A 16 6.43 18.51 -6.27
C GLU A 16 5.53 19.67 -5.82
N LYS A 17 4.24 19.61 -6.12
CA LYS A 17 3.23 20.62 -5.75
C LYS A 17 2.73 20.46 -4.31
N LEU A 18 3.06 19.35 -3.66
CA LEU A 18 2.61 19.07 -2.29
C LEU A 18 3.45 19.82 -1.24
N SER A 19 2.76 20.26 -0.19
CA SER A 19 3.41 20.66 1.06
C SER A 19 4.23 19.51 1.64
N ALA A 20 5.28 19.84 2.41
CA ALA A 20 6.11 18.84 3.07
C ALA A 20 5.28 17.89 3.95
N ALA A 21 4.26 18.41 4.64
CA ALA A 21 3.36 17.61 5.46
C ALA A 21 2.51 16.61 4.65
N ALA A 22 2.04 17.00 3.46
CA ALA A 22 1.29 16.12 2.58
C ALA A 22 2.17 15.03 1.96
N ARG A 23 3.39 15.38 1.54
CA ARG A 23 4.38 14.38 1.11
C ARG A 23 4.68 13.36 2.19
N LEU A 24 4.98 13.82 3.40
CA LEU A 24 5.29 12.94 4.52
C LEU A 24 4.12 12.00 4.83
N LEU A 25 2.89 12.54 4.91
CA LEU A 25 1.70 11.72 5.12
C LEU A 25 1.53 10.64 4.03
N TYR A 26 1.78 10.98 2.76
CA TYR A 26 1.66 10.02 1.67
C TYR A 26 2.63 8.84 1.86
N TYR A 27 3.89 9.11 2.23
CA TYR A 27 4.88 8.07 2.52
C TYR A 27 4.55 7.27 3.77
N ASP A 28 4.16 7.93 4.87
CA ASP A 28 3.82 7.27 6.14
C ASP A 28 2.64 6.31 5.97
N ALA A 29 1.61 6.76 5.26
CA ALA A 29 0.46 5.95 4.89
C ALA A 29 0.85 4.75 4.01
N GLY A 30 1.74 4.97 3.05
CA GLY A 30 2.26 3.93 2.19
C GLY A 30 3.08 2.88 2.95
N ALA A 31 3.92 3.33 3.89
CA ALA A 31 4.67 2.45 4.78
C ALA A 31 3.73 1.63 5.68
N TRP A 32 2.69 2.26 6.23
CA TRP A 32 1.65 1.59 7.02
C TRP A 32 0.89 0.53 6.20
N ALA A 33 0.57 0.82 4.94
CA ALA A 33 -0.01 -0.16 4.02
C ALA A 33 0.94 -1.33 3.76
N MET A 34 2.22 -1.05 3.48
CA MET A 34 3.21 -2.10 3.22
C MET A 34 3.48 -2.97 4.45
N GLN A 35 3.41 -2.43 5.67
CA GLN A 35 3.51 -3.21 6.91
C GLN A 35 2.46 -4.33 6.97
N GLN A 36 1.24 -4.07 6.49
CA GLN A 36 0.17 -5.07 6.45
C GLN A 36 0.47 -6.22 5.46
N VAL A 37 1.29 -5.97 4.44
CA VAL A 37 1.74 -7.00 3.50
C VAL A 37 2.63 -8.05 4.19
N PHE A 38 3.38 -7.65 5.22
CA PHE A 38 4.23 -8.59 5.95
C PHE A 38 3.43 -9.49 6.89
N ASP A 39 2.25 -9.06 7.32
CA ASP A 39 1.32 -9.90 8.07
C ASP A 39 0.56 -10.82 7.10
N LYS A 40 1.20 -11.94 6.77
CA LYS A 40 0.76 -12.92 5.76
C LYS A 40 -0.61 -13.55 6.05
N ARG A 41 -1.23 -13.26 7.20
CA ARG A 41 -2.53 -13.80 7.62
C ARG A 41 -3.71 -12.94 7.17
N VAL A 42 -3.45 -11.70 6.73
CA VAL A 42 -4.50 -10.78 6.29
C VAL A 42 -4.60 -10.83 4.76
N PRO A 43 -5.80 -11.03 4.18
CA PRO A 43 -6.02 -10.85 2.76
C PRO A 43 -5.67 -9.41 2.37
N LEU A 44 -4.98 -9.24 1.22
CA LEU A 44 -4.69 -7.90 0.73
C LEU A 44 -6.02 -7.25 0.30
N PRO A 45 -6.24 -5.97 0.63
CA PRO A 45 -7.47 -5.28 0.24
C PRO A 45 -7.45 -4.98 -1.27
N ASP A 46 -8.59 -4.80 -1.92
CA ASP A 46 -8.63 -4.44 -3.36
C ASP A 46 -8.01 -3.05 -3.64
N GLN A 47 -8.03 -2.17 -2.63
CA GLN A 47 -7.30 -0.91 -2.62
C GLN A 47 -6.90 -0.58 -1.20
N TRP A 48 -5.82 0.20 -1.04
CA TRP A 48 -5.31 0.64 0.25
C TRP A 48 -6.23 1.68 0.89
N PHE A 49 -7.11 1.20 1.77
CA PHE A 49 -8.00 2.02 2.58
C PHE A 49 -7.32 2.47 3.88
N ILE A 50 -7.42 3.77 4.17
CA ILE A 50 -6.90 4.39 5.39
C ILE A 50 -8.09 5.02 6.13
N PRO A 51 -8.46 4.49 7.31
CA PRO A 51 -9.53 5.09 8.11
C PRO A 51 -9.24 6.55 8.46
N ALA A 52 -10.26 7.41 8.42
CA ALA A 52 -10.10 8.81 8.80
C ALA A 52 -9.70 8.98 10.28
N ALA A 53 -10.04 8.01 11.13
CA ALA A 53 -9.57 7.95 12.51
C ALA A 53 -8.04 7.79 12.59
N GLU A 54 -7.44 7.02 11.69
CA GLU A 54 -5.99 6.79 11.66
C GLU A 54 -5.25 8.07 11.26
N VAL A 55 -5.72 8.74 10.21
CA VAL A 55 -5.21 10.07 9.80
C VAL A 55 -5.31 11.10 10.93
N ARG A 56 -6.39 11.04 11.73
CA ARG A 56 -6.57 11.90 12.91
C ARG A 56 -5.55 11.61 14.00
N LYS A 57 -5.25 10.33 14.30
CA LYS A 57 -4.21 9.95 15.26
C LYS A 57 -2.83 10.49 14.86
N TRP A 58 -2.54 10.52 13.56
CA TRP A 58 -1.27 11.10 13.05
C TRP A 58 -1.23 12.63 13.09
N GLY A 59 -2.35 13.30 13.40
CA GLY A 59 -2.44 14.77 13.40
C GLY A 59 -2.36 15.38 11.98
N LYS A 60 -2.64 14.62 10.92
CA LYS A 60 -2.41 15.02 9.53
C LYS A 60 -3.68 15.33 8.74
N LYS A 61 -4.76 15.76 9.40
CA LYS A 61 -6.07 16.04 8.76
C LYS A 61 -5.98 17.02 7.59
N ASN A 62 -5.22 18.11 7.73
CA ASN A 62 -5.06 19.11 6.66
C ASN A 62 -4.25 18.57 5.49
N ALA A 63 -3.19 17.81 5.77
CA ALA A 63 -2.38 17.13 4.76
C ALA A 63 -3.21 16.13 3.95
N ALA A 64 -4.09 15.36 4.60
CA ALA A 64 -5.00 14.45 3.89
C ALA A 64 -5.97 15.19 2.95
N THR A 65 -6.50 16.34 3.39
CA THR A 65 -7.32 17.19 2.52
C THR A 65 -6.53 17.70 1.32
N THR A 66 -5.25 18.06 1.49
CA THR A 66 -4.36 18.42 0.37
C THR A 66 -4.20 17.24 -0.59
N LEU A 67 -3.91 16.03 -0.10
CA LEU A 67 -3.76 14.84 -0.94
C LEU A 67 -5.03 14.52 -1.75
N VAL A 68 -6.21 14.75 -1.16
CA VAL A 68 -7.49 14.62 -1.88
C VAL A 68 -7.63 15.69 -2.96
N ARG A 69 -7.31 16.95 -2.64
CA ARG A 69 -7.40 18.06 -3.59
C ARG A 69 -6.47 17.89 -4.79
N GLU A 70 -5.27 17.37 -4.57
CA GLU A 70 -4.29 17.11 -5.64
C GLU A 70 -4.58 15.80 -6.40
N GLY A 71 -5.67 15.09 -6.07
CA GLY A 71 -6.06 13.86 -6.76
C GLY A 71 -5.06 12.72 -6.61
N LEU A 72 -4.40 12.64 -5.44
CA LEU A 72 -3.58 11.48 -5.05
C LEU A 72 -4.39 10.52 -4.18
N TRP A 73 -5.30 11.06 -3.37
CA TRP A 73 -6.24 10.30 -2.55
C TRP A 73 -7.68 10.60 -2.93
N GLU A 74 -8.57 9.67 -2.65
CA GLU A 74 -10.03 9.85 -2.74
C GLU A 74 -10.67 9.61 -1.38
N ARG A 75 -11.75 10.34 -1.10
CA ARG A 75 -12.59 10.06 0.08
C ARG A 75 -13.48 8.88 -0.25
N THR A 76 -13.58 7.94 0.68
CA THR A 76 -14.47 6.78 0.54
C THR A 76 -15.07 6.37 1.88
N GLN A 77 -16.07 5.51 1.81
CA GLN A 77 -16.69 4.89 2.96
C GLN A 77 -16.74 3.37 2.73
N ARG A 78 -16.17 2.59 3.64
CA ARG A 78 -16.18 1.13 3.61
C ARG A 78 -16.74 0.61 4.92
N ASP A 79 -17.75 -0.26 4.86
CA ASP A 79 -18.39 -0.88 6.02
C ASP A 79 -18.81 0.12 7.12
N GLY A 80 -19.35 1.28 6.70
CA GLY A 80 -19.76 2.36 7.61
C GLY A 80 -18.62 3.25 8.13
N VAL A 81 -17.36 2.94 7.80
CA VAL A 81 -16.18 3.70 8.22
C VAL A 81 -15.75 4.67 7.12
N GLN A 82 -15.70 5.96 7.44
CA GLN A 82 -15.15 6.98 6.54
C GLN A 82 -13.63 6.93 6.52
N GLY A 83 -13.05 7.13 5.35
CA GLY A 83 -11.60 7.16 5.19
C GLY A 83 -11.17 7.63 3.81
N PHE A 84 -9.98 7.18 3.44
CA PHE A 84 -9.30 7.57 2.22
C PHE A 84 -8.78 6.35 1.50
N VAL A 85 -8.71 6.41 0.18
CA VAL A 85 -7.98 5.43 -0.64
C VAL A 85 -6.98 6.16 -1.51
N PHE A 86 -5.89 5.48 -1.86
CA PHE A 86 -4.99 5.96 -2.90
C PHE A 86 -5.68 5.83 -4.26
N VAL A 87 -5.52 6.85 -5.10
CA VAL A 87 -6.07 6.86 -6.45
C VAL A 87 -5.32 5.82 -7.30
N GLN A 88 -6.04 4.80 -7.79
CA GLN A 88 -5.44 3.61 -8.38
C GLN A 88 -4.59 3.89 -9.63
N HIS A 89 -4.99 4.83 -10.48
CA HIS A 89 -4.20 5.18 -11.67
C HIS A 89 -2.93 5.98 -11.34
N CYS A 90 -2.86 6.61 -10.16
CA CYS A 90 -1.65 7.29 -9.72
C CYS A 90 -0.64 6.31 -9.08
N LEU A 91 -1.15 5.29 -8.39
CA LEU A 91 -0.35 4.29 -7.69
C LEU A 91 0.65 3.62 -8.63
N ALA A 92 1.94 3.63 -8.24
CA ALA A 92 2.92 2.75 -8.87
C ALA A 92 2.43 1.29 -8.85
N PHE A 93 2.53 0.58 -9.98
CA PHE A 93 2.09 -0.83 -10.10
C PHE A 93 2.67 -1.74 -8.99
N GLY A 94 3.92 -1.48 -8.60
CA GLY A 94 4.57 -2.24 -7.52
C GLY A 94 3.95 -2.06 -6.13
N ASN A 95 3.04 -1.10 -5.96
CA ASN A 95 2.29 -0.89 -4.72
C ASN A 95 0.90 -1.52 -4.76
N THR A 96 0.43 -2.02 -5.91
CA THR A 96 -0.95 -2.48 -6.00
C THR A 96 -1.13 -3.83 -5.30
N PRO A 97 -2.30 -4.06 -4.69
CA PRO A 97 -2.61 -5.35 -4.06
C PRO A 97 -2.44 -6.54 -5.00
N GLU A 98 -2.76 -6.40 -6.27
CA GLU A 98 -2.66 -7.46 -7.27
C GLU A 98 -1.20 -7.87 -7.51
N TYR A 99 -0.31 -6.88 -7.68
CA TYR A 99 1.12 -7.16 -7.83
C TYR A 99 1.67 -7.87 -6.59
N LEU A 100 1.27 -7.42 -5.40
CA LEU A 100 1.72 -8.01 -4.14
C LEU A 100 1.15 -9.42 -3.91
N ALA A 101 -0.07 -9.70 -4.37
CA ALA A 101 -0.65 -11.03 -4.37
C ALA A 101 0.16 -11.98 -5.27
N GLN A 102 0.45 -11.56 -6.51
CA GLN A 102 1.30 -12.32 -7.43
C GLN A 102 2.68 -12.61 -6.81
N GLN A 103 3.29 -11.62 -6.15
CA GLN A 103 4.56 -11.81 -5.45
C GLN A 103 4.48 -12.80 -4.28
N ARG A 104 3.37 -12.80 -3.52
CA ARG A 104 3.11 -13.80 -2.46
C ARG A 104 3.00 -15.21 -3.03
N ASP A 105 2.31 -15.39 -4.16
CA ASP A 105 2.13 -16.69 -4.79
C ASP A 105 3.43 -17.25 -5.35
N LEU A 106 4.21 -16.43 -6.06
CA LEU A 106 5.56 -16.82 -6.55
C LEU A 106 6.46 -17.29 -5.40
N GLN A 107 6.39 -16.64 -4.23
CA GLN A 107 7.14 -17.08 -3.05
C GLN A 107 6.64 -18.40 -2.48
N ARG A 108 5.33 -18.59 -2.41
CA ARG A 108 4.75 -19.86 -1.94
C ARG A 108 5.17 -21.01 -2.85
N ASP A 109 5.17 -20.80 -4.16
CA ASP A 109 5.61 -21.79 -5.13
C ASP A 109 7.11 -22.07 -5.02
N ALA A 110 7.94 -21.04 -4.90
CA ALA A 110 9.38 -21.20 -4.67
C ALA A 110 9.66 -21.98 -3.38
N GLN A 111 8.92 -21.71 -2.29
CA GLN A 111 9.05 -22.45 -1.03
C GLN A 111 8.59 -23.90 -1.15
N ARG A 112 7.48 -24.16 -1.86
CA ARG A 112 6.98 -25.51 -2.15
C ARG A 112 8.00 -26.31 -2.94
N ARG A 113 8.58 -25.75 -4.00
CA ARG A 113 9.66 -26.39 -4.78
C ARG A 113 10.86 -26.73 -3.90
N LYS A 114 11.35 -25.77 -3.09
CA LYS A 114 12.47 -26.03 -2.16
C LYS A 114 12.17 -27.17 -1.18
N ARG A 115 10.97 -27.22 -0.60
CA ARG A 115 10.56 -28.29 0.33
C ARG A 115 10.37 -29.64 -0.37
N GLY A 116 9.85 -29.65 -1.59
CA GLY A 116 9.70 -30.86 -2.40
C GLY A 116 11.04 -31.48 -2.79
N VAL A 117 12.04 -30.64 -3.10
CA VAL A 117 13.41 -31.09 -3.39
C VAL A 117 14.08 -31.70 -2.14
N VAL A 118 13.92 -31.09 -0.96
CA VAL A 118 14.48 -31.61 0.30
C VAL A 118 13.92 -32.99 0.70
N ASN A 119 12.68 -33.31 0.30
CA ASN A 119 12.08 -34.61 0.59
C ASN A 119 12.48 -35.72 -0.39
N HIS A 120 13.09 -35.39 -1.54
CA HIS A 120 13.52 -36.39 -2.53
C HIS A 120 14.99 -36.81 -2.36
N ASP A 121 15.77 -36.06 -1.59
CA ASP A 121 17.22 -36.30 -1.36
C ASP A 121 17.52 -37.12 -0.07
N LYS A 122 16.50 -37.74 0.53
CA LYS A 122 16.64 -38.63 1.70
C LYS A 122 16.24 -40.10 1.40
N GLY A 123 16.25 -40.49 0.14
CA GLY A 123 16.04 -41.88 -0.31
C GLY A 123 17.36 -42.58 -0.56
#